data_AF-A0A3D6CKM2-F1
#
_entry.id   AF-A0A3D6CKM2-F1
#
_cell.length_a   1.000
_cell.length_b   1.000
_cell.length_c   1.000
_cell.angle_alpha   90.00
_cell.angle_beta   90.00
_cell.angle_gamma   90.00
#
_symmetry.space_group_name_H-M   'P 1'
#
loop_
_entity.id
_entity.type
_entity.pdbx_description
1 polymer ?
#
loop_
_entity_poly.entity_id
_entity_poly.type
_entity_poly.pdbx_seq_one_letter_code
_entity_poly.pdbx_strand_id
1 'polypeptide(L)'
;AGFLFLVIMVRQLIKDLQNIKGAIANNYSTFPVVYGEKKTKQLAILLLGFTSILVVILFRYAEIGSMQYFFYFALVVLLIVGIYLWQSNTRNDYRILHNILKLLLLLGVVCLLFSDTSLLLDKVINRLN
;
A
#
# COMPACT_ATOMS: atom_id res chain seq x y z
N ALA A 1 11.15 -4.83 5.32
CA ALA A 1 10.95 -3.54 6.01
C ALA A 1 10.56 -2.39 5.07
N GLY A 2 11.30 -2.14 3.97
CA GLY A 2 11.05 -0.99 3.08
C GLY A 2 9.65 -0.88 2.47
N PHE A 3 9.06 -1.99 2.00
CA PHE A 3 7.71 -1.99 1.43
C PHE A 3 6.64 -1.54 2.44
N LEU A 4 6.60 -2.15 3.62
CA LEU A 4 5.61 -1.86 4.66
C LEU A 4 5.69 -0.39 5.11
N PHE A 5 6.91 0.13 5.25
CA PHE A 5 7.16 1.52 5.61
C PHE A 5 6.55 2.49 4.59
N LEU A 6 6.79 2.28 3.28
CA LEU A 6 6.25 3.15 2.24
C LEU A 6 4.72 3.11 2.18
N VAL A 7 4.11 1.93 2.26
CA VAL A 7 2.65 1.80 2.24
C VAL A 7 2.02 2.53 3.44
N ILE A 8 2.62 2.40 4.63
CA ILE A 8 2.16 3.12 5.83
C ILE A 8 2.30 4.64 5.65
N MET A 9 3.42 5.11 5.08
CA MET A 9 3.63 6.54 4.79
C MET A 9 2.58 7.09 3.82
N VAL A 10 2.32 6.40 2.71
CA VAL A 10 1.26 6.78 1.76
C VAL A 10 -0.09 6.83 2.46
N ARG A 11 -0.39 5.81 3.26
CA ARG A 11 -1.66 5.71 3.99
C ARG A 11 -1.86 6.87 4.98
N GLN A 12 -0.78 7.32 5.63
CA GLN A 12 -0.82 8.48 6.51
C GLN A 12 -1.08 9.76 5.72
N LEU A 13 -0.41 9.99 4.59
CA LEU A 13 -0.64 11.15 3.72
C LEU A 13 -2.08 11.22 3.19
N ILE A 14 -2.65 10.08 2.80
CA ILE A 14 -4.05 10.00 2.35
C ILE A 14 -5.00 10.36 3.49
N LYS A 15 -4.70 9.92 4.72
CA LYS A 15 -5.50 10.26 5.91
C LYS A 15 -5.40 11.76 6.26
N ASP A 16 -4.22 12.35 6.09
CA ASP A 16 -4.02 13.78 6.31
C ASP A 16 -4.79 14.59 5.24
N LEU A 17 -4.78 14.16 3.97
CA LEU A 17 -5.61 14.73 2.90
C LEU A 17 -7.11 14.61 3.22
N GLN A 18 -7.55 13.44 3.69
CA GLN A 18 -8.94 13.19 4.10
C GLN A 18 -9.40 14.15 5.21
N ASN A 19 -8.52 14.49 6.14
CA ASN A 19 -8.84 15.32 7.30
C ASN A 19 -8.38 16.78 7.17
N ILE A 20 -8.03 17.24 5.96
CA ILE A 20 -7.52 18.60 5.72
C ILE A 20 -8.47 19.69 6.24
N LYS A 21 -9.78 19.58 5.98
CA LYS A 21 -10.79 20.56 6.46
C LYS A 21 -10.91 20.59 7.98
N GLY A 22 -10.80 19.43 8.62
CA GLY A 22 -10.80 19.32 10.08
C GLY A 22 -9.51 19.85 10.71
N ALA A 23 -8.37 19.65 10.03
CA ALA A 23 -7.09 20.20 10.44
C ALA A 23 -7.10 21.74 10.37
N ILE A 24 -7.64 22.32 9.29
CA ILE A 24 -7.78 23.78 9.13
C ILE A 24 -8.69 24.36 10.22
N ALA A 25 -9.84 23.74 10.48
CA ALA A 25 -10.77 24.20 11.51
C ALA A 25 -10.18 24.16 12.93
N ASN A 26 -9.26 23.22 13.20
CA ASN A 26 -8.56 23.08 14.48
C ASN A 26 -7.16 23.73 14.50
N ASN A 27 -6.80 24.52 13.48
CA ASN A 27 -5.48 25.14 13.32
C ASN A 27 -4.28 24.16 13.39
N TYR A 28 -4.45 22.92 12.91
CA TYR A 28 -3.37 21.94 12.78
C TYR A 28 -2.60 22.14 11.46
N SER A 29 -1.29 22.37 11.58
CA SER A 29 -0.33 22.42 10.49
C SER A 29 0.06 21.00 10.01
N THR A 30 -0.84 20.35 9.28
CA THR A 30 -0.53 19.08 8.59
C THR A 30 0.12 19.32 7.23
N PHE A 31 0.82 18.32 6.70
CA PHE A 31 1.50 18.38 5.40
C PHE A 31 0.63 18.96 4.26
N PRO A 32 -0.64 18.51 4.08
CA PRO A 32 -1.52 19.09 3.06
C PRO A 32 -2.02 20.50 3.36
N VAL A 33 -2.04 20.94 4.62
CA VAL A 33 -2.42 22.31 4.99
C VAL A 33 -1.29 23.30 4.67
N VAL A 34 -0.03 22.90 4.87
CA VAL A 34 1.14 23.76 4.64
C VAL A 34 1.53 23.78 3.16
N TYR A 35 1.60 22.63 2.50
CA TYR A 35 2.06 22.52 1.09
C TYR A 35 0.92 22.49 0.07
N GLY A 36 -0.32 22.45 0.54
CA GLY A 36 -1.51 22.32 -0.29
C GLY A 36 -1.82 20.89 -0.73
N GLU A 37 -3.06 20.70 -1.15
CA GLU A 37 -3.62 19.41 -1.56
C GLU A 37 -2.87 18.81 -2.78
N LYS A 38 -2.53 19.65 -3.77
CA LYS A 38 -1.88 19.21 -5.02
C LYS A 38 -0.49 18.62 -4.79
N LYS A 39 0.34 19.26 -3.96
CA LYS A 39 1.70 18.79 -3.66
C LYS A 39 1.69 17.51 -2.85
N THR A 40 0.74 17.39 -1.93
CA THR A 40 0.56 16.17 -1.12
C THR A 40 0.10 15.00 -1.98
N LYS A 41 -0.81 15.22 -2.93
CA LYS A 41 -1.20 14.21 -3.93
C LYS A 41 0.00 13.76 -4.78
N GLN A 42 0.79 14.71 -5.31
CA GLN A 42 1.99 14.39 -6.09
C GLN A 42 2.98 13.55 -5.29
N LEU A 43 3.23 13.90 -4.02
CA LEU A 43 4.14 13.17 -3.15
C LEU A 43 3.61 11.76 -2.85
N ALA A 44 2.32 11.61 -2.56
CA ALA A 44 1.72 10.29 -2.32
C ALA A 44 1.78 9.39 -3.56
N ILE A 45 1.60 9.94 -4.77
CA ILE A 45 1.73 9.19 -6.03
C ILE A 45 3.18 8.78 -6.29
N LEU A 46 4.13 9.68 -6.02
CA LEU A 46 5.55 9.37 -6.11
C LEU A 46 5.92 8.21 -5.16
N LEU A 47 5.42 8.22 -3.92
CA LEU A 47 5.63 7.13 -2.96
C LEU A 47 4.93 5.82 -3.41
N LEU A 48 3.75 5.89 -4.03
CA LEU A 48 3.08 4.72 -4.64
C LEU A 48 3.92 4.12 -5.77
N GLY A 49 4.59 4.97 -6.57
CA GLY A 49 5.56 4.56 -7.58
C GLY A 49 6.72 3.77 -6.97
N PHE A 50 7.36 4.31 -5.92
CA PHE A 50 8.40 3.59 -5.18
C PHE A 50 7.90 2.27 -4.57
N THR A 51 6.68 2.27 -4.05
CA THR A 51 6.04 1.06 -3.52
C THR A 51 5.90 0.01 -4.62
N SER A 52 5.48 0.39 -5.82
CA SER A 52 5.35 -0.50 -6.97
C SER A 52 6.70 -1.08 -7.41
N ILE A 53 7.77 -0.27 -7.39
CA ILE A 53 9.13 -0.74 -7.68
C ILE A 53 9.55 -1.81 -6.66
N LEU A 54 9.29 -1.59 -5.36
CA LEU A 54 9.57 -2.58 -4.32
C LEU A 54 8.79 -3.88 -4.51
N VAL A 55 7.55 -3.82 -4.96
CA VAL A 55 6.74 -5.00 -5.32
C VAL A 55 7.39 -5.80 -6.45
N VAL A 56 7.89 -5.12 -7.49
CA VAL A 56 8.59 -5.78 -8.62
C VAL A 56 9.93 -6.39 -8.18
N ILE A 57 10.66 -5.74 -7.27
CA ILE A 57 11.88 -6.31 -6.69
C ILE A 57 11.54 -7.56 -5.87
N LEU A 58 10.47 -7.52 -5.06
CA LEU A 58 10.01 -8.67 -4.27
C LEU A 58 9.58 -9.84 -5.17
N PHE A 59 8.94 -9.54 -6.30
CA PHE A 59 8.55 -10.53 -7.31
C PHE A 59 9.76 -11.30 -7.85
N ARG A 60 10.90 -10.63 -8.09
CA ARG A 60 12.13 -11.30 -8.55
C ARG A 60 12.76 -12.24 -7.52
N TYR A 61 12.52 -12.01 -6.23
CA TYR A 61 13.02 -12.87 -5.16
C TYR A 61 12.06 -14.03 -4.82
N ALA A 62 10.79 -13.94 -5.23
CA ALA A 62 9.80 -14.98 -4.99
C ALA A 62 9.94 -16.09 -6.04
N GLU A 63 10.82 -17.07 -5.79
CA GLU A 63 10.97 -18.29 -6.62
C GLU A 63 9.76 -19.24 -6.58
N ILE A 64 8.61 -18.83 -6.03
CA ILE A 64 7.45 -19.69 -5.78
C ILE A 64 6.35 -19.35 -6.79
N GLY A 65 6.17 -20.23 -7.78
CA GLY A 65 5.33 -20.05 -8.97
C GLY A 65 3.83 -19.78 -8.74
N SER A 66 3.32 -19.86 -7.50
CA SER A 66 1.91 -19.57 -7.18
C SER A 66 1.67 -18.16 -6.61
N MET A 67 2.68 -17.50 -6.01
CA MET A 67 2.52 -16.13 -5.46
C MET A 67 2.48 -15.05 -6.53
N GLN A 68 2.83 -15.37 -7.78
CA GLN A 68 2.92 -14.42 -8.89
C GLN A 68 1.58 -13.71 -9.17
N TYR A 69 0.46 -14.41 -9.04
CA TYR A 69 -0.88 -13.83 -9.23
C TYR A 69 -1.20 -12.75 -8.20
N PHE A 70 -0.79 -12.95 -6.94
CA PHE A 70 -0.98 -11.95 -5.89
C PHE A 70 -0.15 -10.70 -6.15
N PHE A 71 1.11 -10.85 -6.55
CA PHE A 71 1.98 -9.72 -6.88
C PHE A 71 1.45 -8.92 -8.07
N TYR A 72 0.94 -9.59 -9.11
CA TYR A 72 0.31 -8.92 -10.25
C TYR A 72 -0.95 -8.17 -9.83
N PHE A 73 -1.82 -8.80 -9.03
CA PHE A 73 -3.00 -8.15 -8.45
C PHE A 73 -2.62 -6.92 -7.62
N ALA A 74 -1.61 -7.03 -6.75
CA ALA A 74 -1.16 -5.92 -5.92
C ALA A 74 -0.63 -4.74 -6.75
N LEU A 75 0.09 -5.02 -7.83
CA LEU A 75 0.59 -4.01 -8.75
C LEU A 75 -0.56 -3.28 -9.47
N VAL A 76 -1.54 -4.03 -9.98
CA VAL A 76 -2.75 -3.46 -10.61
C VAL A 76 -3.52 -2.59 -9.61
N VAL A 77 -3.71 -3.05 -8.37
CA VAL A 77 -4.38 -2.27 -7.33
C VAL A 77 -3.61 -1.00 -7.00
N LEU A 78 -2.28 -1.05 -6.89
CA LEU A 78 -1.45 0.13 -6.64
C LEU A 78 -1.58 1.16 -7.78
N LEU A 79 -1.63 0.72 -9.03
CA LEU A 79 -1.85 1.61 -10.19
C LEU A 79 -3.23 2.26 -10.14
N ILE A 80 -4.28 1.48 -9.87
CA ILE A 80 -5.65 2.00 -9.73
C ILE A 80 -5.70 3.03 -8.61
N VAL A 81 -5.11 2.74 -7.44
CA VAL A 81 -5.05 3.69 -6.32
C VAL A 81 -4.32 4.97 -6.75
N GLY A 82 -3.21 4.88 -7.47
CA GLY A 82 -2.47 6.05 -7.95
C GLY A 82 -3.30 6.95 -8.88
N ILE A 83 -4.00 6.36 -9.85
CA ILE A 83 -4.87 7.09 -10.78
C ILE A 83 -6.05 7.71 -10.03
N TYR A 84 -6.69 6.93 -9.17
CA TYR A 84 -7.84 7.39 -8.40
C TYR A 84 -7.46 8.47 -7.38
N LEU A 85 -6.23 8.41 -6.83
CA LEU A 85 -5.69 9.46 -5.98
C LEU A 85 -5.52 10.77 -6.74
N TRP A 86 -5.08 10.73 -8.00
CA TRP A 86 -4.95 11.92 -8.85
C TRP A 86 -6.32 12.57 -9.12
N GLN A 87 -7.35 11.75 -9.38
CA GLN A 87 -8.70 12.24 -9.67
C GLN A 87 -9.50 12.61 -8.41
N SER A 88 -9.16 12.03 -7.26
CA SER A 88 -9.85 12.27 -5.99
C SER A 88 -9.78 13.75 -5.57
N ASN A 89 -10.95 14.35 -5.34
CA ASN A 89 -11.09 15.72 -4.81
C ASN A 89 -12.01 15.75 -3.58
N THR A 90 -12.59 14.61 -3.21
CA THR A 90 -13.60 14.51 -2.16
C THR A 90 -13.11 13.68 -0.99
N ARG A 91 -13.51 14.07 0.23
CA ARG A 91 -13.18 13.37 1.48
C ARG A 91 -13.55 11.88 1.45
N ASN A 92 -14.61 11.53 0.71
CA ASN A 92 -15.07 10.15 0.61
C ASN A 92 -14.12 9.30 -0.27
N ASP A 93 -13.54 9.88 -1.31
CA ASP A 93 -12.58 9.19 -2.18
C ASP A 93 -11.32 8.79 -1.42
N TYR A 94 -10.79 9.70 -0.59
CA TYR A 94 -9.64 9.40 0.27
C TYR A 94 -9.94 8.29 1.29
N ARG A 95 -11.19 8.24 1.79
CA ARG A 95 -11.62 7.16 2.68
C ARG A 95 -11.62 5.81 1.96
N ILE A 96 -12.12 5.77 0.72
CA ILE A 96 -12.13 4.56 -0.11
C ILE A 96 -10.70 4.11 -0.38
N LEU A 97 -9.81 5.01 -0.79
CA LEU A 97 -8.39 4.71 -1.04
C LEU A 97 -7.69 4.14 0.19
N HIS A 98 -7.91 4.75 1.34
CA HIS A 98 -7.36 4.27 2.61
C HIS A 98 -7.81 2.85 2.92
N ASN A 99 -9.08 2.54 2.64
CA ASN A 99 -9.63 1.21 2.89
C ASN A 99 -9.11 0.17 1.89
N ILE A 100 -8.99 0.54 0.60
CA ILE A 100 -8.36 -0.30 -0.43
C ILE A 100 -6.91 -0.64 -0.03
N LEU A 101 -6.13 0.35 0.41
CA LEU A 101 -4.76 0.11 0.89
C LEU A 101 -4.70 -0.81 2.12
N LYS A 102 -5.66 -0.66 3.04
CA LYS A 102 -5.76 -1.54 4.22
C LYS A 102 -6.08 -2.99 3.81
N LEU A 103 -7.00 -3.16 2.86
CA LEU A 103 -7.40 -4.47 2.36
C LEU A 103 -6.26 -5.13 1.55
N LEU A 104 -5.54 -4.35 0.75
CA LEU A 104 -4.33 -4.79 0.06
C LEU A 104 -3.26 -5.30 1.03
N LEU A 105 -3.00 -4.57 2.12
CA LEU A 105 -2.09 -4.99 3.18
C LEU A 105 -2.54 -6.29 3.84
N LEU A 106 -3.83 -6.42 4.17
CA LEU A 106 -4.37 -7.60 4.82
C LEU A 106 -4.28 -8.84 3.92
N LEU A 107 -4.65 -8.70 2.64
CA LEU A 107 -4.47 -9.78 1.65
C LEU A 107 -3.00 -10.15 1.46
N GLY A 108 -2.09 -9.17 1.46
CA GLY A 108 -0.65 -9.43 1.36
C GLY A 108 -0.08 -10.20 2.54
N VAL A 109 -0.51 -9.87 3.76
CA VAL A 109 -0.12 -10.62 4.96
C VAL A 109 -0.69 -12.03 4.93
N VAL A 110 -1.96 -12.19 4.56
CA VAL A 110 -2.59 -13.53 4.42
C VAL A 110 -1.88 -14.38 3.37
N CYS A 111 -1.51 -13.78 2.23
CA CYS A 111 -0.75 -14.45 1.18
C CYS A 111 0.64 -14.90 1.68
N LEU A 112 1.36 -14.04 2.41
CA LEU A 112 2.64 -14.39 3.03
C LEU A 112 2.49 -15.57 4.01
N LEU A 113 1.52 -15.50 4.93
CA LEU A 113 1.27 -16.57 5.90
C LEU A 113 0.96 -17.92 5.24
N PHE A 114 0.19 -17.90 4.14
CA PHE A 114 -0.11 -19.10 3.38
C PHE A 114 1.16 -19.71 2.74
N SER A 115 2.04 -18.88 2.20
CA SER A 115 3.30 -19.32 1.62
C SER A 115 4.30 -19.84 2.65
N ASP A 116 4.40 -19.22 3.82
CA ASP A 116 5.24 -19.72 4.91
C ASP A 116 4.73 -21.08 5.43
N THR A 117 3.42 -21.29 5.47
CA THR A 117 2.83 -22.57 5.92
C THR A 117 3.19 -23.71 4.98
N SER A 118 3.18 -23.50 3.66
CA SER A 118 3.66 -24.52 2.70
C SER A 118 5.14 -24.85 2.87
N LEU A 119 6.00 -23.85 3.14
CA LEU A 119 7.42 -24.06 3.38
C LEU A 119 7.71 -24.78 4.71
N LEU A 120 6.89 -24.54 5.73
CA LEU A 120 6.97 -25.24 7.01
C LEU A 120 6.52 -26.70 6.89
N LEU A 121 5.48 -26.98 6.10
CA LEU A 121 5.03 -28.35 5.83
C LEU A 121 6.10 -29.16 5.11
N ASP A 122 6.74 -28.61 4.07
CA ASP A 122 7.87 -29.26 3.39
C ASP A 122 9.04 -29.53 4.34
N LYS A 123 9.37 -28.56 5.22
CA LYS A 123 10.43 -28.74 6.23
C LYS A 123 10.10 -29.81 7.27
N VAL A 124 8.85 -29.94 7.69
CA VAL A 124 8.42 -30.94 8.68
C VAL A 124 8.39 -32.34 8.06
N ILE A 125 7.87 -32.47 6.83
CA ILE A 125 7.84 -33.74 6.10
C ILE A 125 9.26 -34.23 5.82
N ASN A 126 10.17 -33.35 5.38
CA ASN A 126 11.58 -33.68 5.14
C ASN A 126 12.40 -33.91 6.42
N ARG A 127 11.83 -33.65 7.61
CA ARG A 127 12.44 -33.98 8.91
C ARG A 127 11.91 -35.28 9.51
N LEU A 128 10.80 -35.79 8.98
CA LEU A 128 10.15 -37.04 9.39
C LEU A 128 10.49 -38.22 8.47
N ASN A 129 11.14 -37.97 7.34
CA ASN A 129 11.71 -38.95 6.42
C ASN A 129 13.24 -38.93 6.51
#